data_AF-A0A7C1YIR6-F1
#
_entry.id   AF-A0A7C1YIR6-F1
#
_cell.length_a   1.000
_cell.length_b   1.000
_cell.length_c   1.000
_cell.angle_alpha   90.00
_cell.angle_beta   90.00
_cell.angle_gamma   90.00
#
_symmetry.space_group_name_H-M   'P 1'
#
loop_
_entity.id
_entity.type
_entity.pdbx_description
1 polymer ?
#
loop_
_entity_poly.entity_id
_entity_poly.type
_entity_poly.pdbx_seq_one_letter_code
_entity_poly.pdbx_strand_id
1 'polypeptide(L)'
;MENDADKQAFDKTHATVTGGGSAYRRYQDVVVGTSSLSKTLYYEWCMWVGALPGALGLLMRKQFWPQMFGSCGKGVTFGAHVVVRHPHRIHIGSNVVISEACVLDARNKGTDRALVLGEELMIANGVILSAKGGTIVIGARSGLGAQTIIQSTHACPVSIGNDVIIGPRCYLVGGGNYHIDRLDMPMWQQGIQADSGVQIDNDVWLGANVTVVGGNSIGHGSVIAAASVVTKNVEPLSVCVGTPARVVKKRGESA
;
A
#
# COMPACT_ATOMS: atom_id res chain seq x y z
N MET A 1 22.19 -7.29 24.18
CA MET A 1 22.62 -6.32 23.16
C MET A 1 21.37 -5.95 22.37
N GLU A 2 20.85 -4.78 22.70
CA GLU A 2 19.58 -4.20 22.28
C GLU A 2 19.67 -3.77 20.82
N ASN A 3 18.72 -4.13 19.95
CA ASN A 3 18.77 -3.70 18.56
C ASN A 3 18.13 -2.30 18.46
N ASP A 4 18.97 -1.26 18.60
CA ASP A 4 18.63 0.18 18.54
C ASP A 4 17.77 0.61 17.33
N ALA A 5 17.69 -0.23 16.29
CA ALA A 5 16.97 0.05 15.05
C ALA A 5 15.44 0.18 15.23
N ASP A 6 14.82 -0.63 16.10
CA ASP A 6 13.36 -0.69 16.22
C ASP A 6 12.78 0.38 17.15
N LYS A 7 13.45 0.67 18.28
CA LYS A 7 13.16 1.85 19.12
C LYS A 7 13.26 3.13 18.28
N GLN A 8 14.26 3.23 17.41
CA GLN A 8 14.42 4.38 16.51
C GLN A 8 13.29 4.56 15.48
N ALA A 9 12.65 3.49 15.00
CA ALA A 9 11.65 3.60 13.93
C ALA A 9 10.33 4.24 14.41
N PHE A 10 9.88 3.89 15.63
CA PHE A 10 8.64 4.42 16.22
C PHE A 10 8.83 5.82 16.81
N ASP A 11 9.94 6.06 17.52
CA ASP A 11 10.33 7.40 17.98
C ASP A 11 10.36 8.39 16.82
N LYS A 12 10.87 7.99 15.65
CA LYS A 12 10.95 8.88 14.49
C LYS A 12 9.57 9.36 14.03
N THR A 13 8.54 8.53 13.88
CA THR A 13 7.27 9.04 13.30
C THR A 13 6.44 9.82 14.31
N HIS A 14 6.25 9.29 15.53
CA HIS A 14 5.51 10.01 16.57
C HIS A 14 6.24 11.30 16.94
N ALA A 15 7.56 11.28 17.18
CA ALA A 15 8.31 12.50 17.49
C ALA A 15 8.44 13.45 16.30
N THR A 16 8.45 12.97 15.04
CA THR A 16 8.35 13.88 13.88
C THR A 16 7.00 14.60 13.85
N VAL A 17 5.92 13.98 14.33
CA VAL A 17 4.60 14.63 14.39
C VAL A 17 4.44 15.50 15.64
N THR A 18 4.85 15.04 16.83
CA THR A 18 4.56 15.67 18.12
C THR A 18 5.75 16.40 18.77
N GLY A 19 6.96 16.24 18.23
CA GLY A 19 8.19 16.83 18.77
C GLY A 19 8.30 18.36 18.61
N GLY A 20 9.31 18.93 19.27
CA GLY A 20 9.65 20.35 19.16
C GLY A 20 10.25 20.72 17.80
N GLY A 21 9.94 21.92 17.30
CA GLY A 21 10.43 22.44 16.02
C GLY A 21 9.35 23.13 15.18
N SER A 22 9.74 23.68 14.02
CA SER A 22 8.82 24.37 13.12
C SER A 22 7.72 23.41 12.63
N ALA A 23 6.45 23.78 12.85
CA ALA A 23 5.28 23.03 12.36
C ALA A 23 5.32 22.84 10.84
N TYR A 24 5.83 23.83 10.11
CA TYR A 24 6.02 23.76 8.67
C TYR A 24 6.99 22.65 8.25
N ARG A 25 8.11 22.51 8.97
CA ARG A 25 9.12 21.47 8.69
C ARG A 25 8.55 20.07 8.93
N ARG A 26 7.82 19.89 10.02
CA ARG A 26 7.13 18.63 10.33
C ARG A 26 6.12 18.27 9.26
N TYR A 27 5.33 19.24 8.80
CA TYR A 27 4.39 19.04 7.70
C TYR A 27 5.11 18.58 6.42
N GLN A 28 6.18 19.28 6.03
CA GLN A 28 7.01 18.89 4.90
C GLN A 28 7.53 17.45 5.04
N ASP A 29 8.03 17.07 6.21
CA ASP A 29 8.64 15.75 6.42
C ASP A 29 7.60 14.61 6.49
N VAL A 30 6.37 14.87 6.95
CA VAL A 30 5.32 13.85 7.13
C VAL A 30 4.39 13.75 5.93
N VAL A 31 4.12 14.85 5.24
CA VAL A 31 3.12 14.92 4.17
C VAL A 31 3.79 14.99 2.81
N VAL A 32 4.62 16.00 2.55
CA VAL A 32 5.17 16.27 1.22
C VAL A 32 6.40 15.41 0.90
N GLY A 33 7.19 15.11 1.93
CA GLY A 33 8.44 14.36 1.87
C GLY A 33 9.62 15.13 1.25
N THR A 34 9.56 16.46 1.14
CA THR A 34 10.64 17.29 0.58
C THR A 34 10.83 18.58 1.37
N SER A 35 12.06 19.08 1.41
CA SER A 35 12.40 20.39 2.00
C SER A 35 12.11 21.59 1.09
N SER A 36 11.87 21.34 -0.20
CA SER A 36 11.73 22.39 -1.21
C SER A 36 10.41 23.17 -1.04
N LEU A 37 10.53 24.49 -0.87
CA LEU A 37 9.39 25.40 -0.80
C LEU A 37 8.54 25.36 -2.08
N SER A 38 9.16 25.40 -3.25
CA SER A 38 8.44 25.37 -4.53
C SER A 38 7.66 24.08 -4.74
N LYS A 39 8.25 22.92 -4.42
CA LYS A 39 7.55 21.62 -4.46
C LYS A 39 6.41 21.55 -3.45
N THR A 40 6.59 22.17 -2.28
CA THR A 40 5.54 22.26 -1.25
C THR A 40 4.38 23.11 -1.73
N LEU A 41 4.65 24.31 -2.27
CA LEU A 41 3.61 25.19 -2.82
C LEU A 41 2.86 24.53 -3.99
N TYR A 42 3.57 23.82 -4.86
CA TYR A 42 2.96 23.07 -5.95
C TYR A 42 2.05 21.93 -5.44
N TYR A 43 2.49 21.23 -4.40
CA TYR A 43 1.67 20.22 -3.73
C TYR A 43 0.39 20.84 -3.14
N GLU A 44 0.50 21.95 -2.41
CA GLU A 44 -0.68 22.65 -1.84
C GLU A 44 -1.66 23.09 -2.94
N TRP A 45 -1.14 23.64 -4.04
CA TRP A 45 -1.94 23.99 -5.20
C TRP A 45 -2.68 22.76 -5.76
N CYS A 46 -1.99 21.65 -5.94
CA CYS A 46 -2.59 20.41 -6.43
C CYS A 46 -3.69 19.89 -5.49
N MET A 47 -3.49 19.98 -4.17
CA MET A 47 -4.49 19.55 -3.19
C MET A 47 -5.71 20.47 -3.19
N TRP A 48 -5.49 21.80 -3.27
CA TRP A 48 -6.57 22.78 -3.32
C TRP A 48 -7.45 22.64 -4.56
N VAL A 49 -6.84 22.60 -5.75
CA VAL A 49 -7.59 22.42 -7.01
C VAL A 49 -8.15 20.99 -7.11
N GLY A 50 -7.45 20.01 -6.54
CA GLY A 50 -7.88 18.62 -6.50
C GLY A 50 -9.16 18.38 -5.71
N ALA A 51 -9.56 19.30 -4.83
CA ALA A 51 -10.82 19.24 -4.09
C ALA A 51 -12.06 19.62 -4.92
N LEU A 52 -11.87 20.19 -6.13
CA LEU A 52 -12.99 20.55 -7.00
C LEU A 52 -13.80 19.30 -7.42
N PRO A 53 -15.14 19.34 -7.32
CA PRO A 53 -15.99 18.23 -7.74
C PRO A 53 -16.22 18.21 -9.25
N GLY A 54 -16.82 17.12 -9.73
CA GLY A 54 -17.30 16.98 -11.11
C GLY A 54 -16.19 16.94 -12.17
N ALA A 55 -16.60 17.17 -13.42
CA ALA A 55 -15.73 17.07 -14.60
C ALA A 55 -14.57 18.07 -14.57
N LEU A 56 -14.80 19.29 -14.06
CA LEU A 56 -13.74 20.30 -13.92
C LEU A 56 -12.63 19.79 -13.00
N GLY A 57 -12.99 19.28 -11.81
CA GLY A 57 -12.01 18.71 -10.89
C GLY A 57 -11.24 17.54 -11.50
N LEU A 58 -11.93 16.67 -12.26
CA LEU A 58 -11.29 15.56 -12.97
C LEU A 58 -10.23 16.06 -13.97
N LEU A 59 -10.56 17.07 -14.76
CA LEU A 59 -9.64 17.68 -15.73
C LEU A 59 -8.45 18.35 -15.03
N MET A 60 -8.70 19.09 -13.94
CA MET A 60 -7.64 19.73 -13.18
C MET A 60 -6.66 18.72 -12.57
N ARG A 61 -7.16 17.65 -11.96
CA ARG A 61 -6.30 16.58 -11.42
C ARG A 61 -5.51 15.90 -12.55
N LYS A 62 -6.15 15.60 -13.67
CA LYS A 62 -5.48 15.03 -14.86
C LYS A 62 -4.37 15.93 -15.40
N GLN A 63 -4.55 17.25 -15.36
CA GLN A 63 -3.57 18.21 -15.88
C GLN A 63 -2.39 18.44 -14.93
N PHE A 64 -2.65 18.63 -13.63
CA PHE A 64 -1.63 19.09 -12.68
C PHE A 64 -1.02 17.97 -11.85
N TRP A 65 -1.80 16.98 -11.40
CA TRP A 65 -1.27 15.95 -10.49
C TRP A 65 -0.12 15.10 -11.06
N PRO A 66 -0.05 14.79 -12.37
CA PRO A 66 1.07 14.01 -12.90
C PRO A 66 2.47 14.55 -12.54
N GLN A 67 2.63 15.87 -12.40
CA GLN A 67 3.94 16.49 -12.15
C GLN A 67 4.40 16.42 -10.68
N MET A 68 3.51 16.11 -9.72
CA MET A 68 3.94 15.95 -8.32
C MET A 68 4.54 14.57 -8.05
N PHE A 69 4.25 13.59 -8.90
CA PHE A 69 4.69 12.20 -8.74
C PHE A 69 6.13 11.97 -9.23
N GLY A 70 6.78 10.91 -8.75
CA GLY A 70 8.10 10.51 -9.22
C GLY A 70 8.08 10.09 -10.69
N SER A 71 7.00 9.43 -11.12
CA SER A 71 6.62 9.30 -12.53
C SER A 71 5.11 9.05 -12.63
N CYS A 72 4.50 9.52 -13.71
CA CYS A 72 3.08 9.29 -13.99
C CYS A 72 2.90 9.03 -15.50
N GLY A 73 2.34 7.87 -15.84
CA GLY A 73 2.05 7.48 -17.21
C GLY A 73 0.92 8.30 -17.84
N LYS A 74 0.67 8.06 -19.13
CA LYS A 74 -0.43 8.70 -19.86
C LYS A 74 -1.76 8.07 -19.47
N GLY A 75 -2.86 8.80 -19.60
CA GLY A 75 -4.21 8.27 -19.37
C GLY A 75 -4.57 8.03 -17.90
N VAL A 76 -3.73 8.43 -16.95
CA VAL A 76 -4.03 8.29 -15.52
C VAL A 76 -5.18 9.21 -15.11
N THR A 77 -6.10 8.67 -14.31
CA THR A 77 -7.28 9.38 -13.81
C THR A 77 -7.30 9.34 -12.29
N PHE A 78 -7.58 10.48 -11.67
CA PHE A 78 -7.66 10.63 -10.22
C PHE A 78 -9.06 11.10 -9.79
N GLY A 79 -9.68 10.34 -8.91
CA GLY A 79 -10.95 10.67 -8.25
C GLY A 79 -10.81 11.82 -7.27
N ALA A 80 -11.95 12.28 -6.76
CA ALA A 80 -11.98 13.31 -5.72
C ALA A 80 -11.49 12.76 -4.37
N HIS A 81 -10.99 13.65 -3.52
CA HIS A 81 -10.57 13.33 -2.14
C HIS A 81 -9.46 12.28 -2.02
N VAL A 82 -8.67 12.05 -3.07
CA VAL A 82 -7.48 11.20 -2.98
C VAL A 82 -6.44 11.89 -2.10
N VAL A 83 -5.99 11.19 -1.07
CA VAL A 83 -4.94 11.66 -0.15
C VAL A 83 -3.61 11.16 -0.66
N VAL A 84 -2.66 12.07 -0.88
CA VAL A 84 -1.32 11.72 -1.37
C VAL A 84 -0.27 12.19 -0.37
N ARG A 85 0.62 11.27 0.04
CA ARG A 85 1.79 11.59 0.87
C ARG A 85 3.06 11.13 0.17
N HIS A 86 4.07 11.99 0.19
CA HIS A 86 5.36 11.77 -0.45
C HIS A 86 5.22 11.48 -1.95
N PRO A 87 4.54 12.36 -2.72
CA PRO A 87 4.18 12.08 -4.11
C PRO A 87 5.39 11.75 -5.00
N HIS A 88 6.53 12.41 -4.76
CA HIS A 88 7.79 12.16 -5.48
C HIS A 88 8.32 10.72 -5.37
N ARG A 89 7.80 9.91 -4.43
CA ARG A 89 8.17 8.48 -4.25
C ARG A 89 7.14 7.50 -4.80
N ILE A 90 6.10 8.02 -5.45
CA ILE A 90 5.03 7.26 -6.07
C ILE A 90 5.27 7.26 -7.58
N HIS A 91 5.25 6.07 -8.17
CA HIS A 91 5.41 5.85 -9.59
C HIS A 91 4.17 5.17 -10.14
N ILE A 92 3.51 5.81 -11.10
CA ILE A 92 2.23 5.36 -11.67
C ILE A 92 2.42 5.06 -13.15
N GLY A 93 2.03 3.86 -13.57
CA GLY A 93 2.01 3.43 -14.97
C GLY A 93 0.94 4.13 -15.81
N SER A 94 0.83 3.73 -17.07
CA SER A 94 -0.18 4.27 -17.98
C SER A 94 -1.57 3.69 -17.71
N ASN A 95 -2.62 4.44 -18.04
CA ASN A 95 -4.02 4.00 -17.98
C ASN A 95 -4.47 3.50 -16.58
N VAL A 96 -3.90 4.08 -15.52
CA VAL A 96 -4.31 3.78 -14.14
C VAL A 96 -5.51 4.63 -13.75
N VAL A 97 -6.53 4.00 -13.19
CA VAL A 97 -7.69 4.67 -12.60
C VAL A 97 -7.60 4.57 -11.09
N ILE A 98 -7.53 5.72 -10.42
CA ILE A 98 -7.55 5.84 -8.96
C ILE A 98 -8.85 6.53 -8.58
N SER A 99 -9.81 5.79 -8.02
CA SER A 99 -11.12 6.32 -7.67
C SER A 99 -11.10 7.16 -6.38
N GLU A 100 -12.28 7.59 -5.94
CA GLU A 100 -12.42 8.56 -4.86
C GLU A 100 -11.90 8.05 -3.51
N ALA A 101 -11.46 8.99 -2.68
CA ALA A 101 -11.07 8.76 -1.28
C ALA A 101 -9.94 7.72 -1.09
N CYS A 102 -9.18 7.40 -2.14
CA CYS A 102 -8.01 6.55 -2.00
C CYS A 102 -6.90 7.26 -1.21
N VAL A 103 -6.09 6.47 -0.51
CA VAL A 103 -4.90 6.98 0.19
C VAL A 103 -3.66 6.37 -0.43
N LEU A 104 -2.78 7.22 -0.96
CA LEU A 104 -1.48 6.83 -1.50
C LEU A 104 -0.38 7.41 -0.60
N ASP A 105 0.27 6.55 0.17
CA ASP A 105 1.19 6.96 1.22
C ASP A 105 2.55 6.27 1.07
N ALA A 106 3.56 7.01 0.62
CA ALA A 106 4.89 6.53 0.24
C ALA A 106 6.00 6.96 1.22
N ARG A 107 5.73 6.84 2.52
CA ARG A 107 6.65 7.20 3.62
C ARG A 107 7.78 6.19 3.84
N ASN A 108 8.66 6.02 2.86
CA ASN A 108 9.90 5.24 3.02
C ASN A 108 11.13 6.08 2.64
N LYS A 109 12.00 6.41 3.60
CA LYS A 109 13.20 7.23 3.37
C LYS A 109 14.33 6.48 2.66
N GLY A 110 14.29 5.16 2.61
CA GLY A 110 15.34 4.32 2.03
C GLY A 110 15.22 4.12 0.51
N THR A 111 14.17 4.62 -0.13
CA THR A 111 13.96 4.46 -1.56
C THR A 111 13.09 5.58 -2.14
N ASP A 112 13.38 5.96 -3.38
CA ASP A 112 12.51 6.84 -4.17
C ASP A 112 11.37 6.08 -4.85
N ARG A 113 11.33 4.74 -4.77
CA ARG A 113 10.30 3.89 -5.39
C ARG A 113 9.49 3.14 -4.33
N ALA A 114 8.94 3.89 -3.37
CA ALA A 114 8.24 3.31 -2.23
C ALA A 114 6.86 2.73 -2.60
N LEU A 115 6.17 3.35 -3.56
CA LEU A 115 4.90 2.88 -4.10
C LEU A 115 4.98 2.85 -5.63
N VAL A 116 4.88 1.67 -6.22
CA VAL A 116 4.94 1.47 -7.67
C VAL A 116 3.65 0.80 -8.13
N LEU A 117 2.94 1.49 -9.02
CA LEU A 117 1.69 1.05 -9.64
C LEU A 117 1.97 0.77 -11.12
N GLY A 118 1.71 -0.46 -11.57
CA GLY A 118 1.80 -0.88 -12.96
C GLY A 118 0.77 -0.20 -13.86
N GLU A 119 0.74 -0.62 -15.13
CA GLU A 119 -0.18 -0.06 -16.12
C GLU A 119 -1.56 -0.74 -16.07
N GLU A 120 -2.59 -0.06 -16.56
CA GLU A 120 -3.95 -0.62 -16.68
C GLU A 120 -4.52 -1.12 -15.34
N LEU A 121 -4.20 -0.39 -14.26
CA LEU A 121 -4.71 -0.67 -12.93
C LEU A 121 -6.05 0.02 -12.68
N MET A 122 -6.95 -0.68 -11.99
CA MET A 122 -8.19 -0.10 -11.47
C MET A 122 -8.20 -0.17 -9.95
N ILE A 123 -8.12 0.99 -9.30
CA ILE A 123 -8.12 1.15 -7.85
C ILE A 123 -9.45 1.76 -7.42
N ALA A 124 -10.33 0.95 -6.84
CA ALA A 124 -11.65 1.38 -6.44
C ALA A 124 -11.66 2.24 -5.17
N ASN A 125 -12.85 2.74 -4.83
CA ASN A 125 -13.04 3.79 -3.84
C ASN A 125 -12.51 3.39 -2.45
N GLY A 126 -11.85 4.33 -1.79
CA GLY A 126 -11.38 4.15 -0.41
C GLY A 126 -10.27 3.11 -0.24
N VAL A 127 -9.58 2.70 -1.31
CA VAL A 127 -8.40 1.84 -1.20
C VAL A 127 -7.27 2.59 -0.50
N ILE A 128 -6.60 1.92 0.43
CA ILE A 128 -5.47 2.48 1.18
C ILE A 128 -4.20 1.71 0.81
N LEU A 129 -3.26 2.40 0.18
CA LEU A 129 -1.91 1.90 -0.12
C LEU A 129 -0.92 2.63 0.79
N SER A 130 -0.38 1.93 1.79
CA SER A 130 0.46 2.54 2.83
C SER A 130 1.82 1.86 2.96
N ALA A 131 2.83 2.46 2.34
CA ALA A 131 4.23 2.05 2.39
C ALA A 131 5.00 2.94 3.41
N LYS A 132 4.96 2.59 4.70
CA LYS A 132 5.64 3.33 5.78
C LYS A 132 6.90 2.57 6.21
N GLY A 133 8.04 2.86 5.59
CA GLY A 133 9.30 2.15 5.83
C GLY A 133 9.38 0.76 5.17
N GLY A 134 8.39 0.38 4.37
CA GLY A 134 8.44 -0.75 3.44
C GLY A 134 8.14 -0.29 2.01
N THR A 135 7.87 -1.23 1.10
CA THR A 135 7.56 -0.96 -0.30
C THR A 135 6.30 -1.69 -0.75
N ILE A 136 5.53 -1.06 -1.63
CA ILE A 136 4.38 -1.68 -2.29
C ILE A 136 4.60 -1.62 -3.80
N VAL A 137 4.55 -2.77 -4.45
CA VAL A 137 4.66 -2.90 -5.90
C VAL A 137 3.46 -3.70 -6.41
N ILE A 138 2.72 -3.12 -7.35
CA ILE A 138 1.55 -3.74 -7.97
C ILE A 138 1.79 -3.80 -9.48
N GLY A 139 1.68 -5.00 -10.06
CA GLY A 139 1.85 -5.24 -11.49
C GLY A 139 0.73 -4.65 -12.35
N ALA A 140 0.75 -4.97 -13.64
CA ALA A 140 -0.19 -4.44 -14.62
C ALA A 140 -1.53 -5.19 -14.61
N ARG A 141 -2.55 -4.59 -15.24
CA ARG A 141 -3.86 -5.21 -15.53
C ARG A 141 -4.53 -5.84 -14.31
N SER A 142 -4.43 -5.17 -13.17
CA SER A 142 -4.93 -5.66 -11.89
C SER A 142 -5.99 -4.72 -11.31
N GLY A 143 -6.91 -5.30 -10.54
CA GLY A 143 -8.04 -4.58 -9.93
C GLY A 143 -8.01 -4.67 -8.41
N LEU A 144 -8.14 -3.53 -7.73
CA LEU A 144 -8.29 -3.46 -6.28
C LEU A 144 -9.72 -3.04 -5.93
N GLY A 145 -10.47 -3.94 -5.31
CA GLY A 145 -11.83 -3.69 -4.85
C GLY A 145 -11.88 -2.64 -3.74
N ALA A 146 -13.06 -2.03 -3.58
CA ALA A 146 -13.26 -0.89 -2.69
C ALA A 146 -12.88 -1.23 -1.24
N GLN A 147 -12.31 -0.23 -0.55
CA GLN A 147 -11.93 -0.32 0.87
C GLN A 147 -10.88 -1.40 1.20
N THR A 148 -10.17 -1.90 0.18
CA THR A 148 -9.02 -2.78 0.40
C THR A 148 -7.85 -1.99 0.98
N ILE A 149 -7.16 -2.58 1.95
CA ILE A 149 -6.02 -1.97 2.63
C ILE A 149 -4.78 -2.83 2.35
N ILE A 150 -3.75 -2.21 1.80
CA ILE A 150 -2.44 -2.80 1.57
C ILE A 150 -1.42 -1.99 2.36
N GLN A 151 -0.80 -2.65 3.33
CA GLN A 151 0.14 -2.02 4.25
C GLN A 151 1.49 -2.70 4.18
N SER A 152 2.55 -1.89 4.04
CA SER A 152 3.94 -2.31 4.11
C SER A 152 4.70 -1.43 5.10
N THR A 153 5.28 -2.06 6.12
CA THR A 153 6.01 -1.41 7.21
C THR A 153 7.26 -2.20 7.60
N HIS A 154 8.19 -1.61 8.34
CA HIS A 154 9.34 -2.32 8.93
C HIS A 154 10.12 -3.20 7.94
N ALA A 155 10.40 -2.68 6.74
CA ALA A 155 11.08 -3.41 5.67
C ALA A 155 10.41 -4.74 5.23
N CYS A 156 9.10 -4.90 5.48
CA CYS A 156 8.29 -6.04 5.04
C CYS A 156 7.53 -5.65 3.76
N PRO A 157 8.04 -5.98 2.55
CA PRO A 157 7.47 -5.50 1.29
C PRO A 157 6.13 -6.17 0.94
N VAL A 158 5.29 -5.50 0.16
CA VAL A 158 4.13 -6.14 -0.47
C VAL A 158 4.29 -6.09 -1.98
N SER A 159 4.35 -7.26 -2.62
CA SER A 159 4.48 -7.40 -4.07
C SER A 159 3.27 -8.15 -4.62
N ILE A 160 2.63 -7.56 -5.62
CA ILE A 160 1.49 -8.11 -6.34
C ILE A 160 1.88 -8.16 -7.81
N GLY A 161 1.71 -9.33 -8.43
CA GLY A 161 1.99 -9.58 -9.85
C GLY A 161 1.01 -8.89 -10.79
N ASN A 162 0.97 -9.37 -12.03
CA ASN A 162 0.06 -8.91 -13.07
C ASN A 162 -1.24 -9.73 -13.09
N ASP A 163 -2.28 -9.17 -13.69
CA ASP A 163 -3.54 -9.88 -13.92
C ASP A 163 -4.22 -10.35 -12.61
N VAL A 164 -4.02 -9.60 -11.51
CA VAL A 164 -4.54 -9.94 -10.19
C VAL A 164 -5.88 -9.25 -9.95
N ILE A 165 -6.85 -10.00 -9.45
CA ILE A 165 -8.16 -9.48 -9.04
C ILE A 165 -8.26 -9.56 -7.53
N ILE A 166 -8.36 -8.40 -6.86
CA ILE A 166 -8.55 -8.32 -5.42
C ILE A 166 -9.97 -7.81 -5.15
N GLY A 167 -10.77 -8.62 -4.47
CA GLY A 167 -12.12 -8.24 -4.03
C GLY A 167 -12.13 -7.06 -3.06
N PRO A 168 -13.32 -6.52 -2.74
CA PRO A 168 -13.44 -5.42 -1.78
C PRO A 168 -13.08 -5.85 -0.36
N ARG A 169 -12.61 -4.88 0.43
CA ARG A 169 -12.27 -5.01 1.86
C ARG A 169 -11.25 -6.11 2.17
N CYS A 170 -10.33 -6.37 1.25
CA CYS A 170 -9.20 -7.25 1.53
C CYS A 170 -8.16 -6.53 2.39
N TYR A 171 -7.40 -7.28 3.17
CA TYR A 171 -6.34 -6.76 4.02
C TYR A 171 -5.03 -7.53 3.80
N LEU A 172 -4.03 -6.86 3.22
CA LEU A 172 -2.72 -7.43 2.91
C LEU A 172 -1.68 -6.69 3.74
N VAL A 173 -0.96 -7.41 4.60
CA VAL A 173 -0.09 -6.79 5.61
C VAL A 173 1.31 -7.36 5.56
N GLY A 174 2.29 -6.56 5.12
CA GLY A 174 3.70 -6.77 5.43
C GLY A 174 4.10 -5.85 6.56
N GLY A 175 4.21 -6.33 7.79
CA GLY A 175 4.56 -5.48 8.92
C GLY A 175 5.32 -6.14 10.04
N GLY A 176 5.61 -7.43 9.93
CA GLY A 176 6.19 -8.20 11.01
C GLY A 176 5.21 -8.44 12.15
N ASN A 177 5.72 -9.11 13.18
CA ASN A 177 4.99 -9.38 14.42
C ASN A 177 5.73 -8.74 15.59
N TYR A 178 4.99 -8.22 16.56
CA TYR A 178 5.60 -7.81 17.83
C TYR A 178 6.25 -9.02 18.52
N HIS A 179 7.39 -8.80 19.16
CA HIS A 179 7.90 -9.77 20.11
C HIS A 179 6.93 -9.88 21.28
N ILE A 180 6.66 -11.12 21.70
CA ILE A 180 5.69 -11.45 22.76
C ILE A 180 6.30 -12.24 23.92
N ASP A 181 7.60 -12.53 23.85
CA ASP A 181 8.25 -13.46 24.78
C ASP A 181 8.53 -12.84 26.15
N ARG A 182 8.69 -11.51 26.22
CA ARG A 182 9.00 -10.83 27.48
C ARG A 182 7.72 -10.41 28.21
N LEU A 183 7.65 -10.76 29.49
CA LEU A 183 6.51 -10.39 30.35
C LEU A 183 6.80 -9.21 31.28
N ASP A 184 8.05 -8.78 31.35
CA ASP A 184 8.54 -7.72 32.24
C ASP A 184 8.50 -6.31 31.61
N MET A 185 8.04 -6.21 30.36
CA MET A 185 7.86 -4.94 29.66
C MET A 185 6.67 -4.99 28.68
N PRO A 186 5.98 -3.87 28.42
CA PRO A 186 4.89 -3.82 27.45
C PRO A 186 5.30 -4.24 26.03
N MET A 187 4.42 -4.93 25.28
CA MET A 187 4.69 -5.45 23.93
C MET A 187 5.30 -4.41 22.97
N TRP A 188 4.83 -3.15 23.00
CA TRP A 188 5.31 -2.10 22.10
C TRP A 188 6.79 -1.75 22.29
N GLN A 189 7.36 -2.04 23.48
CA GLN A 189 8.76 -1.80 23.77
C GLN A 189 9.64 -3.00 23.40
N GLN A 190 9.06 -4.17 23.10
CA GLN A 190 9.80 -5.42 22.86
C GLN A 190 10.40 -5.50 21.45
N GLY A 191 10.02 -4.59 20.55
CA GLY A 191 10.47 -4.56 19.15
C GLY A 191 9.57 -5.38 18.22
N ILE A 192 9.91 -5.37 16.93
CA ILE A 192 9.13 -6.03 15.88
C ILE A 192 10.04 -6.98 15.12
N GLN A 193 9.62 -8.24 15.03
CA GLN A 193 10.24 -9.20 14.15
C GLN A 193 9.69 -9.00 12.73
N ALA A 194 10.52 -8.43 11.85
CA ALA A 194 10.20 -8.33 10.43
C ALA A 194 9.95 -9.71 9.80
N ASP A 195 9.03 -9.75 8.84
CA ASP A 195 8.73 -10.92 8.02
C ASP A 195 9.13 -10.69 6.56
N SER A 196 8.96 -11.70 5.70
CA SER A 196 9.25 -11.57 4.27
C SER A 196 8.22 -10.72 3.52
N GLY A 197 7.19 -10.18 4.20
CA GLY A 197 6.12 -9.42 3.58
C GLY A 197 5.05 -10.30 2.93
N VAL A 198 4.34 -9.75 1.95
CA VAL A 198 3.31 -10.48 1.19
C VAL A 198 3.70 -10.54 -0.27
N GLN A 199 3.67 -11.74 -0.85
CA GLN A 199 3.93 -11.97 -2.27
C GLN A 199 2.70 -12.60 -2.93
N ILE A 200 2.12 -11.90 -3.89
CA ILE A 200 1.04 -12.42 -4.73
C ILE A 200 1.57 -12.51 -6.14
N ASP A 201 1.56 -13.71 -6.70
CA ASP A 201 2.00 -13.96 -8.08
C ASP A 201 0.92 -13.53 -9.09
N ASN A 202 1.19 -13.75 -10.37
CA ASN A 202 0.32 -13.36 -11.47
C ASN A 202 -0.99 -14.19 -11.50
N ASP A 203 -2.05 -13.65 -12.08
CA ASP A 203 -3.32 -14.34 -12.32
C ASP A 203 -3.98 -14.90 -11.04
N VAL A 204 -3.84 -14.18 -9.92
CA VAL A 204 -4.44 -14.56 -8.64
C VAL A 204 -5.78 -13.85 -8.46
N TRP A 205 -6.76 -14.56 -7.91
CA TRP A 205 -8.02 -13.99 -7.47
C TRP A 205 -8.20 -14.09 -5.96
N LEU A 206 -8.38 -12.94 -5.29
CA LEU A 206 -8.82 -12.86 -3.91
C LEU A 206 -10.30 -12.46 -3.87
N GLY A 207 -11.14 -13.29 -3.25
CA GLY A 207 -12.52 -12.95 -2.93
C GLY A 207 -12.62 -11.78 -1.96
N ALA A 208 -13.82 -11.26 -1.74
CA ALA A 208 -14.06 -10.18 -0.79
C ALA A 208 -13.64 -10.56 0.63
N ASN A 209 -13.18 -9.58 1.44
CA ASN A 209 -12.80 -9.78 2.84
C ASN A 209 -11.66 -10.80 3.06
N VAL A 210 -10.77 -11.03 2.08
CA VAL A 210 -9.60 -11.90 2.28
C VAL A 210 -8.53 -11.17 3.07
N THR A 211 -7.94 -11.85 4.06
CA THR A 211 -6.74 -11.36 4.76
C THR A 211 -5.53 -12.21 4.38
N VAL A 212 -4.41 -11.57 4.05
CA VAL A 212 -3.12 -12.23 3.85
C VAL A 212 -2.16 -11.78 4.93
N VAL A 213 -1.78 -12.71 5.81
CA VAL A 213 -0.85 -12.45 6.91
C VAL A 213 0.56 -12.31 6.36
N GLY A 214 1.34 -11.37 6.91
CA GLY A 214 2.74 -11.16 6.54
C GLY A 214 3.58 -12.42 6.67
N GLY A 215 4.60 -12.52 5.82
CA GLY A 215 5.45 -13.69 5.67
C GLY A 215 4.91 -14.78 4.72
N ASN A 216 3.80 -14.55 4.00
CA ASN A 216 3.16 -15.57 3.17
C ASN A 216 3.07 -15.19 1.70
N SER A 217 3.17 -16.20 0.84
CA SER A 217 3.02 -16.09 -0.61
C SER A 217 1.77 -16.78 -1.16
N ILE A 218 1.24 -16.28 -2.28
CA ILE A 218 0.17 -16.89 -3.06
C ILE A 218 0.66 -17.13 -4.48
N GLY A 219 0.80 -18.39 -4.86
CA GLY A 219 1.33 -18.81 -6.15
C GLY A 219 0.38 -18.56 -7.32
N HIS A 220 0.96 -18.49 -8.52
CA HIS A 220 0.29 -18.16 -9.77
C HIS A 220 -1.04 -18.90 -9.98
N GLY A 221 -2.05 -18.20 -10.49
CA GLY A 221 -3.32 -18.83 -10.88
C GLY A 221 -4.19 -19.30 -9.70
N SER A 222 -3.85 -18.94 -8.46
CA SER A 222 -4.59 -19.39 -7.27
C SER A 222 -5.83 -18.55 -7.02
N VAL A 223 -6.83 -19.17 -6.38
CA VAL A 223 -8.08 -18.53 -5.98
C VAL A 223 -8.23 -18.64 -4.47
N ILE A 224 -8.40 -17.51 -3.79
CA ILE A 224 -8.69 -17.45 -2.36
C ILE A 224 -10.15 -17.03 -2.19
N ALA A 225 -11.00 -17.93 -1.68
CA ALA A 225 -12.41 -17.64 -1.51
C ALA A 225 -12.64 -16.51 -0.49
N ALA A 226 -13.80 -15.86 -0.62
CA ALA A 226 -14.19 -14.75 0.25
C ALA A 226 -14.10 -15.11 1.75
N ALA A 227 -13.75 -14.10 2.56
CA ALA A 227 -13.60 -14.21 4.01
C ALA A 227 -12.55 -15.23 4.51
N SER A 228 -11.60 -15.62 3.65
CA SER A 228 -10.51 -16.52 4.04
C SER A 228 -9.32 -15.75 4.63
N VAL A 229 -8.58 -16.39 5.55
CA VAL A 229 -7.34 -15.85 6.13
C VAL A 229 -6.16 -16.73 5.75
N VAL A 230 -5.28 -16.21 4.89
CA VAL A 230 -4.06 -16.90 4.45
C VAL A 230 -2.98 -16.73 5.51
N THR A 231 -2.63 -17.86 6.15
CA THR A 231 -1.61 -17.93 7.22
C THR A 231 -0.41 -18.81 6.86
N LYS A 232 -0.38 -19.35 5.64
CA LYS A 232 0.67 -20.22 5.10
C LYS A 232 0.80 -19.93 3.60
N ASN A 233 1.97 -20.21 3.03
CA ASN A 233 2.17 -20.16 1.58
C ASN A 233 1.13 -21.03 0.85
N VAL A 234 0.64 -20.51 -0.26
CA VAL A 234 -0.33 -21.17 -1.14
C VAL A 234 0.38 -21.55 -2.43
N GLU A 235 0.43 -22.85 -2.70
CA GLU A 235 1.00 -23.39 -3.94
C GLU A 235 0.24 -22.90 -5.18
N PRO A 236 0.89 -22.79 -6.35
CA PRO A 236 0.24 -22.40 -7.60
C PRO A 236 -1.02 -23.22 -7.91
N LEU A 237 -1.95 -22.57 -8.62
CA LEU A 237 -3.22 -23.14 -9.07
C LEU A 237 -4.07 -23.69 -7.92
N SER A 238 -3.93 -23.21 -6.69
CA SER A 238 -4.73 -23.73 -5.57
C SER A 238 -6.03 -22.95 -5.41
N VAL A 239 -7.11 -23.65 -5.08
CA VAL A 239 -8.36 -23.04 -4.60
C VAL A 239 -8.42 -23.20 -3.09
N CYS A 240 -8.42 -22.09 -2.36
CA CYS A 240 -8.37 -22.07 -0.90
C CYS A 240 -9.65 -21.48 -0.29
N VAL A 241 -10.08 -22.03 0.84
CA VAL A 241 -11.24 -21.51 1.61
C VAL A 241 -10.97 -21.49 3.11
N GLY A 242 -11.66 -20.61 3.84
CA GLY A 242 -11.79 -20.67 5.29
C GLY A 242 -10.74 -19.87 6.07
N THR A 243 -10.88 -19.92 7.40
CA THR A 243 -10.05 -19.20 8.36
C THR A 243 -9.60 -20.15 9.46
N PRO A 244 -8.33 -20.59 9.46
CA PRO A 244 -7.29 -20.31 8.44
C PRO A 244 -7.55 -21.02 7.10
N ALA A 245 -7.06 -20.43 6.00
CA ALA A 245 -7.30 -20.90 4.64
C ALA A 245 -6.71 -22.30 4.40
N ARG A 246 -7.46 -23.15 3.69
CA ARG A 246 -7.08 -24.53 3.32
C ARG A 246 -7.35 -24.76 1.84
N VAL A 247 -6.44 -25.47 1.18
CA VAL A 247 -6.62 -25.92 -0.20
C VAL A 247 -7.74 -26.95 -0.24
N VAL A 248 -8.74 -26.73 -1.09
CA VAL A 248 -9.87 -27.67 -1.30
C VAL A 248 -9.77 -28.40 -2.63
N LYS A 249 -9.08 -27.82 -3.61
CA LYS A 249 -8.78 -28.44 -4.91
C LYS A 249 -7.72 -27.64 -5.67
N LYS A 250 -7.23 -28.16 -6.80
CA LYS A 250 -6.53 -27.32 -7.79
C LYS A 250 -7.49 -26.69 -8.78
N ARG A 251 -7.13 -25.52 -9.30
CA ARG A 251 -7.81 -24.81 -10.37
C ARG A 251 -7.63 -25.60 -11.67
N GLY A 252 -8.74 -25.88 -12.34
CA GLY A 252 -8.75 -26.69 -13.57
C GLY A 252 -9.04 -28.18 -13.33
N GLU A 253 -9.04 -28.64 -12.08
CA GLU A 253 -9.53 -29.98 -11.75
C GLU A 253 -11.07 -29.97 -11.62
N SER A 254 -11.68 -31.01 -12.16
CA SER A 254 -13.11 -31.31 -11.95
C SER A 254 -13.37 -31.58 -10.47
N ALA A 255 -14.57 -31.21 -10.00
CA ALA A 255 -15.02 -31.47 -8.63
C ALA A 255 -15.28 -32.97 -8.39
#